data_AF-A0A100ZZH4-F1
#
_entry.id   AF-A0A100ZZH4-F1
#
_cell.length_a   1.000
_cell.length_b   1.000
_cell.length_c   1.000
_cell.angle_alpha   90.00
_cell.angle_beta   90.00
_cell.angle_gamma   90.00
#
_symmetry.space_group_name_H-M   'P 1'
#
loop_
_entity.id
_entity.type
_entity.pdbx_description
1 polymer ?
#
loop_
_entity_poly.entity_id
_entity_poly.type
_entity_poly.pdbx_seq_one_letter_code
_entity_poly.pdbx_strand_id
1 'polypeptide(L)'
;MTTDLLGKGSVEVDMANDICWYHSGGWKKRFDSGLTMLCQTRGFLEFHLRERLLQLPNVTLLQNTKVTGYQATGKRITGVELAGGTTLDADLVIDASGRNSETPRHLSAMGFGSPEVSELKVDIGYSTTLFSPGDEFRDWKGMLIHSAACHPNRGTAPHRGSPMDRDAARLAG
;
A
#
# COMPACT_ATOMS: atom_id res chain seq x y z
N MET A 1 15.05 -5.25 -12.84
CA MET A 1 14.45 -4.36 -11.82
C MET A 1 14.72 -4.90 -10.43
N THR A 2 14.41 -6.17 -10.15
CA THR A 2 14.69 -6.83 -8.85
C THR A 2 16.16 -6.68 -8.41
N THR A 3 17.12 -7.02 -9.28
CA THR A 3 18.57 -6.88 -8.99
C THR A 3 19.01 -5.43 -8.78
N ASP A 4 18.38 -4.48 -9.48
CA ASP A 4 18.69 -3.05 -9.35
C ASP A 4 18.21 -2.50 -7.99
N LEU A 5 17.00 -2.88 -7.57
CA LEU A 5 16.46 -2.49 -6.27
C LEU A 5 17.26 -3.10 -5.12
N LEU A 6 17.67 -4.37 -5.23
CA LEU A 6 18.58 -5.01 -4.28
C LEU A 6 19.90 -4.23 -4.15
N GLY A 7 20.54 -3.91 -5.28
CA GLY A 7 21.78 -3.12 -5.30
C GLY A 7 21.63 -1.70 -4.73
N LYS A 8 20.40 -1.18 -4.65
CA LYS A 8 20.09 0.17 -4.15
C LYS A 8 19.56 0.20 -2.72
N GLY A 9 19.41 -0.96 -2.07
CA GLY A 9 19.05 -1.03 -0.65
C GLY A 9 17.71 -1.68 -0.32
N SER A 10 17.01 -2.29 -1.30
CA SER A 10 15.96 -3.25 -0.97
C SER A 10 16.56 -4.46 -0.25
N VAL A 11 15.80 -5.02 0.68
CA VAL A 11 16.22 -6.18 1.47
C VAL A 11 15.49 -7.42 0.97
N GLU A 12 16.22 -8.46 0.60
CA GLU A 12 15.63 -9.78 0.36
C GLU A 12 15.28 -10.46 1.68
N VAL A 13 14.06 -10.98 1.76
CA VAL A 13 13.49 -11.59 2.96
C VAL A 13 12.89 -12.93 2.58
N ASP A 14 13.38 -14.02 3.16
CA ASP A 14 12.67 -15.31 3.15
C ASP A 14 11.50 -15.22 4.15
N MET A 15 10.27 -15.45 3.68
CA MET A 15 9.07 -15.26 4.49
C MET A 15 8.99 -16.19 5.72
N ALA A 16 9.56 -17.39 5.67
CA ALA A 16 9.53 -18.33 6.78
C ALA A 16 10.79 -18.23 7.65
N ASN A 17 11.94 -17.91 7.05
CA ASN A 17 13.19 -17.84 7.78
C ASN A 17 13.42 -16.46 8.41
N ASP A 18 13.16 -15.37 7.68
CA ASP A 18 13.56 -14.02 8.10
C ASP A 18 12.44 -13.25 8.83
N ILE A 19 11.20 -13.76 8.83
CA ILE A 19 10.06 -13.13 9.51
C ILE A 19 9.66 -13.90 10.77
N CYS A 20 9.63 -13.19 11.90
CA CYS A 20 9.02 -13.69 13.12
C CYS A 20 7.50 -13.57 13.02
N TRP A 21 6.80 -14.70 12.88
CA TRP A 21 5.34 -14.72 12.67
C TRP A 21 4.60 -15.27 13.89
N TYR A 22 3.88 -14.39 14.59
CA TYR A 22 2.93 -14.77 15.65
C TYR A 22 1.51 -14.83 15.07
N HIS A 23 0.90 -16.01 15.11
CA HIS A 23 -0.45 -16.23 14.59
C HIS A 23 -1.14 -17.42 15.25
N SER A 24 -2.44 -17.26 15.54
CA SER A 24 -3.26 -18.24 16.27
C SER A 24 -2.70 -18.61 17.65
N GLY A 25 -2.18 -17.63 18.39
CA GLY A 25 -1.71 -17.84 19.76
C GLY A 25 -0.31 -18.46 19.88
N GLY A 26 0.47 -18.51 18.80
CA GLY A 26 1.83 -19.05 18.86
C GLY A 26 2.75 -18.54 17.76
N TRP A 27 4.05 -18.60 18.04
CA TRP A 27 5.12 -18.33 17.07
C TRP A 27 5.25 -19.49 16.09
N LYS A 28 5.29 -19.18 14.79
CA LYS A 28 5.55 -20.18 13.76
C LYS A 28 7.03 -20.56 13.75
N LYS A 29 7.30 -21.84 13.45
CA LYS A 29 8.68 -22.33 13.31
C LYS A 29 9.32 -21.67 12.09
N ARG A 30 10.52 -21.13 12.28
CA ARG A 30 11.35 -20.58 11.21
C ARG A 30 12.14 -21.69 10.53
N PHE A 31 12.20 -21.64 9.20
CA PHE A 31 12.94 -22.58 8.37
C PHE A 31 13.21 -21.93 7.00
N ASP A 32 14.23 -22.41 6.30
CA ASP A 32 14.52 -22.01 4.92
C ASP A 32 13.40 -22.49 4.00
N SER A 33 12.62 -21.56 3.47
CA SER A 33 11.48 -21.88 2.60
C SER A 33 11.77 -21.66 1.12
N GLY A 34 12.77 -20.84 0.80
CA GLY A 34 13.02 -20.34 -0.55
C GLY A 34 11.93 -19.38 -1.07
N LEU A 35 10.92 -19.04 -0.25
CA LEU A 35 9.87 -18.09 -0.59
C LEU A 35 10.32 -16.67 -0.23
N THR A 36 11.06 -16.06 -1.14
CA THR A 36 11.67 -14.75 -0.93
C THR A 36 10.86 -13.59 -1.49
N MET A 37 10.90 -12.45 -0.83
CA MET A 37 10.37 -11.18 -1.33
C MET A 37 11.34 -10.02 -1.08
N LEU A 38 11.19 -8.95 -1.87
CA LEU A 38 11.90 -7.70 -1.62
C LEU A 38 11.08 -6.78 -0.71
N CYS A 39 11.70 -6.39 0.40
CA CYS A 39 11.17 -5.44 1.36
C CYS A 39 11.87 -4.08 1.23
N GLN A 40 11.07 -3.03 1.10
CA GLN A 40 11.50 -1.63 1.04
C GLN A 40 10.34 -0.73 1.48
N THR A 41 10.62 0.52 1.81
CA THR A 41 9.55 1.50 2.02
C THR A 41 8.82 1.78 0.72
N ARG A 42 7.55 2.19 0.82
CA ARG A 42 6.75 2.59 -0.35
C ARG A 42 7.40 3.73 -1.12
N GLY A 43 7.89 4.75 -0.41
CA GLY A 43 8.57 5.90 -1.03
C GLY A 43 9.83 5.49 -1.81
N PHE A 44 10.60 4.53 -1.30
CA PHE A 44 11.76 3.99 -2.02
C PHE A 44 11.35 3.32 -3.34
N LEU A 45 10.32 2.48 -3.32
CA LEU A 45 9.84 1.80 -4.53
C LEU A 45 9.29 2.80 -5.55
N GLU A 46 8.43 3.73 -5.12
CA GLU A 46 7.80 4.73 -5.98
C GLU A 46 8.84 5.67 -6.61
N PHE A 47 9.88 6.06 -5.86
CA PHE A 47 10.96 6.89 -6.36
C PHE A 47 11.70 6.21 -7.52
N HIS A 48 12.17 4.98 -7.34
CA HIS A 48 12.92 4.27 -8.38
C HIS A 48 12.05 3.89 -9.59
N LEU A 49 10.78 3.59 -9.36
CA LEU A 49 9.80 3.42 -10.44
C LEU A 49 9.65 4.71 -11.26
N ARG A 50 9.51 5.85 -10.59
CA ARG A 50 9.40 7.16 -11.24
C ARG A 50 10.66 7.49 -12.03
N GLU A 51 11.84 7.33 -11.45
CA GLU A 51 13.11 7.56 -12.16
C GLU A 51 13.17 6.74 -13.44
N ARG A 52 12.86 5.44 -13.36
CA ARG A 52 12.88 4.53 -14.52
C ARG A 52 11.86 4.95 -15.58
N LEU A 53 10.65 5.34 -15.19
CA LEU A 53 9.61 5.80 -16.12
C LEU A 53 10.04 7.08 -16.84
N LEU A 54 10.69 8.00 -16.14
CA LEU A 54 11.16 9.27 -16.71
C LEU A 54 12.36 9.12 -17.66
N GLN A 55 13.01 7.96 -17.69
CA GLN A 55 14.01 7.64 -18.72
C GLN A 55 13.38 7.20 -20.05
N LEU A 56 12.07 6.97 -20.10
CA LEU A 56 11.39 6.61 -21.35
C LEU A 56 11.13 7.87 -22.19
N PRO A 57 11.56 7.91 -23.46
CA PRO A 57 11.49 9.12 -24.28
C PRO A 57 10.06 9.57 -24.61
N ASN A 58 9.08 8.67 -24.46
CA ASN A 58 7.67 8.89 -24.74
C ASN A 58 6.83 9.15 -23.47
N VAL A 59 7.46 9.40 -22.33
CA VAL A 59 6.78 9.70 -21.07
C VAL A 59 7.06 11.13 -20.66
N THR A 60 6.00 11.92 -20.54
CA THR A 60 6.04 13.29 -20.01
C THR A 60 5.30 13.34 -18.69
N LEU A 61 5.91 13.99 -17.71
CA LEU A 61 5.34 14.16 -16.37
C LEU A 61 4.99 15.63 -16.14
N LEU A 62 3.70 15.89 -15.92
CA LEU A 62 3.20 17.20 -15.49
C LEU A 62 2.98 17.18 -13.97
N GLN A 63 3.88 17.82 -13.23
CA GLN A 63 3.76 17.93 -11.77
C GLN A 63 2.81 19.06 -11.39
N ASN A 64 2.31 19.03 -10.13
CA ASN A 64 1.43 20.06 -9.58
C ASN A 64 0.20 20.35 -10.46
N THR A 65 -0.22 19.34 -11.22
CA THR A 65 -1.28 19.44 -12.22
C THR A 65 -2.41 18.53 -11.78
N LYS A 66 -3.55 19.12 -11.43
CA LYS A 66 -4.74 18.39 -10.99
C LYS A 66 -5.75 18.33 -12.13
N VAL A 67 -6.24 17.13 -12.43
CA VAL A 67 -7.39 16.95 -13.33
C VAL A 67 -8.67 17.31 -12.57
N THR A 68 -9.51 18.15 -13.16
CA THR A 68 -10.78 18.63 -12.61
C THR A 68 -12.00 18.18 -13.39
N GLY A 69 -11.82 17.61 -14.59
CA GLY A 69 -12.91 17.18 -15.46
C GLY A 69 -12.40 16.42 -16.68
N TYR A 70 -13.34 16.01 -17.55
CA TYR A 70 -13.05 15.30 -18.79
C TYR A 70 -13.67 16.03 -19.98
N GLN A 71 -13.01 15.98 -21.12
CA GLN A 71 -13.60 16.35 -22.40
C GLN A 71 -14.18 15.12 -23.07
N ALA A 72 -15.35 15.26 -23.70
CA ALA A 72 -15.98 14.18 -24.43
C ALA A 72 -16.61 14.65 -25.74
N THR A 73 -16.51 13.81 -26.77
CA THR A 73 -17.27 13.92 -28.01
C THR A 73 -18.19 12.71 -28.13
N GLY A 74 -19.50 12.95 -28.02
CA GLY A 74 -20.48 11.86 -27.95
C GLY A 74 -20.23 10.97 -26.72
N LYS A 75 -19.86 9.69 -26.94
CA LYS A 75 -19.56 8.71 -25.88
C LYS A 75 -18.07 8.44 -25.66
N ARG A 76 -17.19 9.23 -26.29
CA ARG A 76 -15.74 9.06 -26.20
C ARG A 76 -15.12 10.19 -25.40
N ILE A 77 -14.35 9.86 -24.37
CA ILE A 77 -13.46 10.81 -23.70
C ILE A 77 -12.31 11.15 -24.66
N THR A 78 -12.05 12.44 -24.84
CA THR A 78 -11.06 12.98 -25.79
C THR A 78 -10.00 13.85 -25.11
N GLY A 79 -10.04 13.95 -23.77
CA GLY A 79 -9.09 14.76 -23.02
C GLY A 79 -9.49 14.96 -21.58
N VAL A 80 -8.71 15.78 -20.88
CA VAL A 80 -8.91 16.16 -19.48
C VAL A 80 -8.91 17.68 -19.32
N GLU A 81 -9.68 18.16 -18.36
CA GLU A 81 -9.62 19.54 -17.88
C GLU A 81 -8.66 19.60 -16.69
N LEU A 82 -7.78 20.59 -16.69
CA LEU A 82 -6.81 20.82 -15.64
C LEU A 82 -7.24 21.98 -14.74
N ALA A 83 -6.82 21.93 -13.48
CA ALA A 83 -6.90 23.08 -12.58
C ALA A 83 -6.21 24.29 -13.23
N GLY A 84 -6.92 25.41 -13.33
CA GLY A 84 -6.49 26.58 -14.11
C GLY A 84 -7.19 26.74 -15.47
N GLY A 85 -8.11 25.84 -15.83
CA GLY A 85 -9.00 25.99 -17.00
C GLY A 85 -8.36 25.59 -18.33
N THR A 86 -7.16 25.01 -18.31
CA THR A 86 -6.50 24.47 -19.51
C THR A 86 -7.01 23.06 -19.79
N THR A 87 -7.11 22.68 -21.06
CA THR A 87 -7.45 21.31 -21.50
C THR A 87 -6.23 20.61 -22.06
N LEU A 88 -6.16 19.29 -21.86
CA LEU A 88 -5.16 18.43 -22.47
C LEU A 88 -5.88 17.33 -23.26
N ASP A 89 -5.68 17.33 -24.58
CA ASP A 89 -6.27 16.34 -25.48
C ASP A 89 -5.57 14.99 -25.35
N ALA A 90 -6.35 13.90 -25.44
CA ALA A 90 -5.86 12.55 -25.35
C ALA A 90 -6.77 11.55 -26.08
N ASP A 91 -6.17 10.56 -26.74
CA ASP A 91 -6.91 9.46 -27.36
C ASP A 91 -7.38 8.39 -26.37
N LEU A 92 -6.74 8.33 -25.20
CA LEU A 92 -7.06 7.44 -24.10
C LEU A 92 -6.70 8.11 -22.78
N VAL A 93 -7.64 8.09 -21.84
CA VAL A 93 -7.42 8.58 -20.47
C VAL A 93 -7.52 7.40 -19.51
N ILE A 94 -6.47 7.20 -18.71
CA ILE A 94 -6.42 6.18 -17.65
C ILE A 94 -6.46 6.90 -16.32
N ASP A 95 -7.51 6.67 -15.53
CA ASP A 95 -7.54 7.16 -14.16
C ASP A 95 -6.80 6.21 -13.22
N ALA A 96 -5.65 6.67 -12.73
CA ALA A 96 -4.82 6.00 -11.74
C ALA A 96 -4.74 6.79 -10.42
N SER A 97 -5.73 7.63 -10.11
CA SER A 97 -5.78 8.46 -8.88
C SER A 97 -6.10 7.67 -7.60
N GLY A 98 -6.44 6.38 -7.75
CA GLY A 98 -6.60 5.44 -6.64
C GLY A 98 -7.92 5.59 -5.88
N ARG A 99 -7.90 5.33 -4.56
CA ARG A 99 -9.10 5.27 -3.72
C ARG A 99 -9.94 6.55 -3.73
N ASN A 100 -9.31 7.70 -3.96
CA ASN A 100 -9.98 9.01 -3.96
C ASN A 100 -10.29 9.48 -5.39
N SER A 101 -10.54 8.53 -6.31
CA SER A 101 -10.93 8.83 -7.67
C SER A 101 -12.28 9.57 -7.71
N GLU A 102 -12.29 10.68 -8.45
CA GLU A 102 -13.50 11.46 -8.73
C GLU A 102 -14.15 11.07 -10.07
N THR A 103 -13.56 10.11 -10.78
CA THR A 103 -14.00 9.71 -12.13
C THR A 103 -15.46 9.27 -12.18
N PRO A 104 -15.96 8.41 -11.27
CA PRO A 104 -17.37 8.03 -11.28
C PRO A 104 -18.31 9.22 -11.15
N ARG A 105 -17.96 10.20 -10.30
CA ARG A 105 -18.74 11.43 -10.11
C ARG A 105 -18.74 12.28 -11.37
N HIS A 106 -17.58 12.48 -12.00
CA HIS A 106 -17.48 13.27 -13.23
C HIS A 106 -18.23 12.62 -14.40
N LEU A 107 -18.07 11.30 -14.61
CA LEU A 107 -18.78 10.59 -15.67
C LEU A 107 -20.30 10.63 -15.48
N SER A 108 -20.77 10.49 -14.24
CA SER A 108 -22.19 10.62 -13.92
C SER A 108 -22.72 12.04 -14.21
N ALA A 109 -21.97 13.09 -13.84
CA ALA A 109 -22.32 14.48 -14.14
C ALA A 109 -22.37 14.79 -15.65
N MET A 110 -21.60 14.06 -16.46
CA MET A 110 -21.62 14.13 -17.93
C MET A 110 -22.76 13.29 -18.56
N GLY A 111 -23.56 12.59 -17.76
CA GLY A 111 -24.68 11.77 -18.24
C GLY A 111 -24.30 10.34 -18.64
N PHE A 112 -23.08 9.88 -18.36
CA PHE A 112 -22.66 8.48 -18.60
C PHE A 112 -23.14 7.50 -17.53
N GLY A 113 -23.70 8.01 -16.43
CA GLY A 113 -24.10 7.21 -15.27
C GLY A 113 -22.92 6.81 -14.39
N SER A 114 -23.20 6.02 -13.36
CA SER A 114 -22.20 5.48 -12.45
C SER A 114 -21.94 4.00 -12.74
N PRO A 115 -20.70 3.52 -12.63
CA PRO A 115 -20.42 2.09 -12.71
C PRO A 115 -21.12 1.35 -11.55
N GLU A 116 -21.44 0.08 -11.77
CA GLU A 116 -21.90 -0.79 -10.69
C GLU A 116 -20.78 -0.94 -9.64
N VAL A 117 -21.13 -0.73 -8.36
CA VAL A 117 -20.18 -0.78 -7.25
C VAL A 117 -20.49 -1.99 -6.39
N SER A 118 -19.49 -2.85 -6.19
CA SER A 118 -19.55 -3.96 -5.23
C SER A 118 -18.69 -3.62 -4.03
N GLU A 119 -19.30 -3.53 -2.85
CA GLU A 119 -18.61 -3.17 -1.62
C GLU A 119 -18.62 -4.33 -0.64
N LEU A 120 -17.43 -4.69 -0.14
CA LEU A 120 -17.26 -5.57 1.00
C LEU A 120 -16.84 -4.72 2.20
N LYS A 121 -17.69 -4.62 3.21
CA LYS A 121 -17.33 -3.96 4.46
C LYS A 121 -16.29 -4.81 5.19
N VAL A 122 -15.13 -4.22 5.46
CA VAL A 122 -14.06 -4.84 6.23
C VAL A 122 -13.65 -3.89 7.34
N ASP A 123 -13.69 -4.36 8.59
CA ASP A 123 -13.33 -3.56 9.77
C ASP A 123 -11.80 -3.55 9.95
N ILE A 124 -11.09 -2.96 8.98
CA ILE A 124 -9.63 -2.83 8.99
C ILE A 124 -9.24 -1.36 8.97
N GLY A 125 -8.55 -0.91 10.02
CA GLY A 125 -7.80 0.34 10.02
C GLY A 125 -6.35 0.08 9.62
N TYR A 126 -5.75 0.98 8.84
CA TYR A 126 -4.34 0.93 8.48
C TYR A 126 -3.63 2.17 9.04
N SER A 127 -2.65 1.95 9.91
CA SER A 127 -1.73 2.97 10.39
C SER A 127 -0.30 2.51 10.16
N THR A 128 0.61 3.45 9.96
CA THR A 128 2.03 3.16 9.76
C THR A 128 2.84 4.26 10.40
N THR A 129 3.98 3.89 10.97
CA THR A 129 4.97 4.82 11.49
C THR A 129 6.35 4.26 11.25
N LEU A 130 7.36 5.13 11.24
CA LEU A 130 8.75 4.75 11.11
C LEU A 130 9.37 4.63 12.49
N PHE A 131 10.14 3.57 12.69
CA PHE A 131 10.91 3.33 13.91
C PHE A 131 12.38 3.19 13.54
N SER A 132 13.25 3.69 14.40
CA SER A 132 14.66 3.32 14.35
C SER A 132 14.82 2.03 15.15
N PRO A 133 15.43 0.97 14.59
CA PRO A 133 15.78 -0.20 15.39
C PRO A 133 16.78 0.21 16.49
N GLY A 134 16.76 -0.50 17.62
CA GLY A 134 17.83 -0.38 18.62
C GLY A 134 19.11 -1.09 18.17
N ASP A 135 20.16 -0.99 18.97
CA ASP A 135 21.49 -1.55 18.68
C ASP A 135 21.59 -3.08 18.91
N GLU A 136 20.51 -3.69 19.38
CA GLU A 136 20.45 -5.13 19.67
C GLU A 136 20.57 -5.99 18.40
N PHE A 137 21.34 -7.07 18.50
CA PHE A 137 21.46 -8.03 17.42
C PHE A 137 20.13 -8.77 17.20
N ARG A 138 19.71 -8.87 15.94
CA ARG A 138 18.50 -9.60 15.54
C ARG A 138 18.86 -10.56 14.43
N ASP A 139 18.44 -11.81 14.58
CA ASP A 139 18.58 -12.86 13.57
C ASP A 139 17.38 -12.90 12.60
N TRP A 140 16.49 -11.91 12.65
CA TRP A 140 15.28 -11.73 11.82
C TRP A 140 15.24 -10.34 11.18
N LYS A 141 14.54 -10.21 10.06
CA LYS A 141 14.42 -8.98 9.25
C LYS A 141 13.05 -8.31 9.34
N GLY A 142 12.03 -9.01 9.85
CA GLY A 142 10.72 -8.44 10.10
C GLY A 142 9.87 -9.26 11.08
N MET A 143 8.74 -8.70 11.49
CA MET A 143 7.83 -9.32 12.45
C MET A 143 6.38 -9.10 12.03
N LEU A 144 5.59 -10.18 12.11
CA LEU A 144 4.15 -10.16 11.84
C LEU A 144 3.42 -10.65 13.09
N ILE A 145 2.67 -9.75 13.71
CA ILE A 145 1.85 -10.06 14.89
C ILE A 145 0.39 -9.99 14.49
N HIS A 146 -0.28 -11.14 14.48
CA HIS A 146 -1.72 -11.21 14.32
C HIS A 146 -2.36 -11.29 15.68
N SER A 147 -3.29 -10.37 15.96
CA SER A 147 -4.17 -10.47 17.10
C SER A 147 -4.89 -11.81 17.07
N ALA A 148 -5.03 -12.47 18.23
CA ALA A 148 -5.97 -13.56 18.34
C ALA A 148 -7.37 -13.03 17.99
N ALA A 149 -8.16 -13.79 17.24
CA ALA A 149 -9.54 -13.42 16.97
C ALA A 149 -10.25 -13.14 18.31
N CYS A 150 -10.84 -11.96 18.46
CA CYS A 150 -11.75 -11.71 19.55
C CYS A 150 -12.91 -12.68 19.36
N HIS A 151 -13.06 -13.67 20.24
CA HIS A 151 -14.24 -14.54 20.21
C HIS A 151 -15.50 -13.66 20.35
N PRO A 152 -16.50 -13.78 19.45
CA PRO A 152 -17.65 -12.88 19.43
C PRO A 152 -18.65 -13.07 20.58
N ASN A 153 -18.24 -13.60 21.74
CA ASN A 153 -19.17 -13.84 22.84
C ASN A 153 -18.58 -13.61 24.25
N ARG A 154 -18.00 -12.44 24.50
CA ARG A 154 -17.87 -11.91 25.86
C ARG A 154 -18.27 -10.43 25.88
N GLY A 155 -19.48 -10.18 26.37
CA GLY A 155 -19.99 -8.85 26.63
C GLY A 155 -19.06 -8.06 27.55
N THR A 156 -18.91 -6.78 27.21
CA THR A 156 -18.68 -5.62 28.11
C THR A 156 -17.89 -5.85 29.41
N ALA A 157 -16.59 -5.53 29.40
CA ALA A 157 -15.86 -4.77 30.44
C ALA A 157 -14.35 -4.66 30.08
N PRO A 158 -13.64 -3.59 30.49
CA PRO A 158 -12.23 -3.39 30.12
C PRO A 158 -11.34 -4.39 30.86
N HIS A 159 -10.75 -5.33 30.13
CA HIS A 159 -9.79 -6.26 30.72
C HIS A 159 -8.46 -5.53 30.94
N ARG A 160 -8.21 -5.10 32.18
CA ARG A 160 -6.85 -4.84 32.66
C ARG A 160 -6.02 -6.12 32.49
N GLY A 161 -4.81 -5.96 31.96
CA GLY A 161 -3.69 -6.90 32.07
C GLY A 161 -3.86 -8.19 31.28
N SER A 162 -3.51 -8.17 29.98
CA SER A 162 -3.14 -9.39 29.25
C SER A 162 -1.69 -9.77 29.57
N PRO A 163 -1.34 -11.06 29.74
CA PRO A 163 0.05 -11.51 29.92
C PRO A 163 1.01 -11.08 28.80
N MET A 164 0.49 -10.67 27.64
CA MET A 164 1.26 -10.24 26.47
C MET A 164 2.16 -9.01 26.72
N ASP A 165 1.85 -8.16 27.69
CA ASP A 165 2.65 -6.95 27.98
C ASP A 165 4.03 -7.26 28.60
N ARG A 166 4.21 -8.45 29.20
CA ARG A 166 5.46 -8.77 29.91
C ARG A 166 6.48 -9.51 29.06
N ASP A 167 6.04 -10.28 28.06
CA ASP A 167 6.95 -11.03 27.18
C ASP A 167 7.40 -10.20 25.97
N ALA A 168 6.61 -9.22 25.52
CA ALA A 168 7.03 -8.29 24.47
C ALA A 168 8.21 -7.41 24.92
N ALA A 169 8.28 -7.04 26.21
CA ALA A 169 9.37 -6.26 26.78
C ALA A 169 10.68 -7.06 26.95
N ARG A 170 10.64 -8.39 26.87
CA ARG A 170 11.81 -9.25 27.14
C ARG A 170 12.54 -9.70 25.87
N LEU A 171 11.97 -9.46 24.70
CA LEU A 171 12.55 -9.74 23.38
C LEU A 171 12.96 -8.46 22.63
N ALA A 172 12.83 -7.30 23.29
CA ALA A 172 13.20 -5.97 22.80
C ALA A 172 14.25 -5.30 23.71
N GLY A 173 15.08 -6.11 24.38
CA GLY A 173 16.21 -5.67 25.19
C GLY A 173 17.35 -6.66 25.14
#